data_AF-A0A353W0U3-F1
#
_entry.id   AF-A0A353W0U3-F1
#
_cell.length_a   1.000
_cell.length_b   1.000
_cell.length_c   1.000
_cell.angle_alpha   90.00
_cell.angle_beta   90.00
_cell.angle_gamma   90.00
#
_symmetry.space_group_name_H-M   'P 1'
#
loop_
_entity.id
_entity.type
_entity.pdbx_description
1 polymer ?
#
loop_
_entity_poly.entity_id
_entity_poly.type
_entity_poly.pdbx_seq_one_letter_code
_entity_poly.pdbx_strand_id
1 'polypeptide(L)'
;MEIISLLEKIEDIVEEAQKLPMSSKVLIDKHEVLEIITEMRIKLPDEIKQASWIKEERQRILSETQAEASSIINDAMHRQELLIDDHELVKLAEQHAREIEEKARRTAFEVKKETIEYCDKLFGRTHEGLESMLKQLMENREELNKM
;
A
#
# COMPACT_ATOMS: atom_id res chain seq x y z
N MET A 1 -36.88 -12.26 24.83
CA MET A 1 -36.90 -11.84 26.27
C MET A 1 -38.19 -12.27 26.96
N GLU A 2 -39.27 -12.53 26.22
CA GLU A 2 -40.54 -13.04 26.79
C GLU A 2 -40.44 -14.47 27.32
N ILE A 3 -39.53 -15.31 26.81
CA ILE A 3 -39.40 -16.69 27.30
C ILE A 3 -38.80 -16.74 28.70
N ILE A 4 -37.87 -15.83 29.02
CA ILE A 4 -37.26 -15.75 30.35
C ILE A 4 -38.34 -15.37 31.38
N SER A 5 -39.21 -14.40 31.06
CA SER A 5 -40.29 -14.01 31.97
C SER A 5 -41.38 -15.08 32.12
N LEU A 6 -41.64 -15.90 31.09
CA LEU A 6 -42.52 -17.07 31.23
C LEU A 6 -41.89 -18.16 32.11
N LEU A 7 -40.57 -18.29 32.07
CA LEU A 7 -39.81 -19.21 32.93
C LEU A 7 -39.82 -18.75 34.39
N GLU A 8 -39.56 -17.47 34.63
CA GLU A 8 -39.66 -16.82 35.94
C GLU A 8 -41.05 -16.99 36.54
N LYS A 9 -42.12 -16.81 35.75
CA LYS A 9 -43.50 -17.07 36.22
C LYS A 9 -43.74 -18.50 36.68
N ILE A 10 -43.19 -19.50 35.96
CA ILE A 10 -43.30 -20.90 36.40
C ILE A 10 -42.51 -21.09 37.70
N GLU A 11 -41.35 -20.45 37.82
CA GLU A 11 -40.51 -20.49 39.02
C GLU A 11 -41.26 -19.91 40.23
N ASP A 12 -41.86 -18.73 40.07
CA ASP A 12 -42.69 -18.06 41.09
C ASP A 12 -43.87 -18.94 41.52
N ILE A 13 -44.61 -19.52 40.55
CA ILE A 13 -45.74 -20.43 40.84
C ILE A 13 -45.29 -21.62 41.68
N VAL A 14 -44.09 -22.16 41.41
CA VAL A 14 -43.54 -23.30 42.15
C VAL A 14 -43.04 -22.90 43.54
N GLU A 15 -42.48 -21.70 43.70
CA GLU A 15 -42.03 -21.17 44.98
C GLU A 15 -43.18 -20.81 45.93
N GLU A 16 -44.26 -20.22 45.40
CA GLU A 16 -45.44 -19.81 46.18
C GLU A 16 -46.41 -20.97 46.47
N ALA A 17 -46.23 -22.12 45.83
CA ALA A 17 -47.12 -23.26 45.94
C ALA A 17 -47.21 -23.86 47.35
N GLN A 18 -48.42 -24.28 47.73
CA GLN A 18 -48.68 -24.91 49.03
C GLN A 18 -47.93 -26.25 49.16
N LYS A 19 -47.02 -26.35 50.14
CA LYS A 19 -46.33 -27.60 50.47
C LYS A 19 -47.24 -28.58 51.19
N LEU A 20 -47.19 -29.84 50.78
CA LEU A 20 -47.93 -30.93 51.43
C LEU A 20 -47.21 -31.38 52.73
N PRO A 21 -47.90 -31.55 53.87
CA PRO A 21 -47.28 -32.00 55.11
C PRO A 21 -46.62 -33.38 54.94
N MET A 22 -45.44 -33.57 55.53
CA MET A 22 -44.65 -34.82 55.46
C MET A 22 -44.24 -35.24 54.03
N SER A 23 -44.21 -34.31 53.07
CA SER A 23 -43.86 -34.56 51.66
C SER A 23 -43.01 -33.42 51.09
N SER A 24 -42.17 -33.73 50.10
CA SER A 24 -41.45 -32.73 49.30
C SER A 24 -42.26 -32.19 48.12
N LYS A 25 -43.54 -32.55 48.00
CA LYS A 25 -44.43 -32.16 46.90
C LYS A 25 -45.18 -30.86 47.21
N VAL A 26 -45.40 -30.07 46.17
CA VAL A 26 -46.20 -28.84 46.20
C VAL A 26 -47.49 -29.03 45.41
N LEU A 27 -48.55 -28.33 45.83
CA LEU A 27 -49.82 -28.27 45.12
C LEU A 27 -49.83 -27.04 44.20
N ILE A 28 -49.98 -27.26 42.91
CA ILE A 28 -49.96 -26.22 41.86
C ILE A 28 -51.17 -26.35 40.94
N ASP A 29 -51.64 -25.23 40.39
CA ASP A 29 -52.67 -25.25 39.36
C ASP A 29 -52.09 -25.81 38.06
N LYS A 30 -52.56 -26.99 37.69
CA LYS A 30 -52.15 -27.67 36.47
C LYS A 30 -52.48 -26.88 35.21
N HIS A 31 -53.61 -26.17 35.18
CA HIS A 31 -54.08 -25.45 33.99
C HIS A 31 -53.18 -24.25 33.71
N GLU A 32 -52.89 -23.45 34.74
CA GLU A 32 -52.02 -22.28 34.65
C GLU A 32 -50.61 -22.63 34.16
N VAL A 33 -49.97 -23.64 34.77
CA VAL A 33 -48.62 -24.06 34.37
C VAL A 33 -48.60 -24.62 32.94
N LEU A 34 -49.61 -25.39 32.55
CA LEU A 34 -49.70 -25.93 31.19
C LEU A 34 -49.93 -24.85 30.14
N GLU A 35 -50.64 -23.78 30.47
CA GLU A 35 -50.86 -22.64 29.59
C GLU A 35 -49.54 -21.90 29.31
N ILE A 36 -48.76 -21.62 30.36
CA ILE A 36 -47.44 -20.99 30.24
C ILE A 36 -46.46 -21.88 29.44
N ILE A 37 -46.45 -23.19 29.69
CA ILE A 37 -45.63 -24.16 28.91
C ILE A 37 -46.04 -24.17 27.44
N THR A 38 -47.33 -24.03 27.15
CA THR A 38 -47.85 -24.01 25.77
C THR A 38 -47.44 -22.74 25.06
N GLU A 39 -47.54 -21.58 25.74
CA GLU A 39 -47.09 -20.29 25.22
C GLU A 39 -45.59 -20.30 24.92
N MET A 40 -44.77 -20.80 25.84
CA MET A 40 -43.34 -21.00 25.61
C MET A 40 -43.10 -21.86 24.36
N ARG A 41 -43.81 -22.99 24.22
CA ARG A 41 -43.61 -23.92 23.10
C ARG A 41 -43.91 -23.29 21.73
N ILE A 42 -44.81 -22.32 21.69
CA ILE A 42 -45.14 -21.58 20.46
C ILE A 42 -44.06 -20.54 20.15
N LYS A 43 -43.56 -19.82 21.16
CA LYS A 43 -42.62 -18.69 20.99
C LYS A 43 -41.16 -19.11 20.84
N LEU A 44 -40.75 -20.21 21.46
CA LEU A 44 -39.35 -20.68 21.52
C LEU A 44 -38.74 -21.05 20.15
N PRO A 45 -39.46 -21.73 19.25
CA PRO A 45 -38.94 -22.02 17.91
C PRO A 45 -38.64 -20.77 17.09
N ASP A 46 -39.46 -19.74 17.21
CA ASP A 46 -39.32 -18.50 16.44
C ASP A 46 -38.15 -17.65 16.94
N GLU A 47 -37.98 -17.51 18.27
CA GLU A 47 -36.81 -16.83 18.84
C GLU A 47 -35.49 -17.54 18.46
N ILE A 48 -35.46 -18.88 18.48
CA ILE A 48 -34.26 -19.65 18.06
C ILE A 48 -33.98 -19.47 16.57
N LYS A 49 -35.00 -19.54 15.71
CA LYS A 49 -34.85 -19.29 14.28
C LYS A 49 -34.31 -17.90 14.00
N GLN A 50 -34.85 -16.88 14.68
CA GLN A 50 -34.42 -15.50 14.52
C GLN A 50 -32.96 -15.32 14.95
N ALA A 51 -32.55 -15.92 16.08
CA ALA A 51 -31.16 -15.87 16.52
C ALA A 51 -30.20 -16.55 15.53
N SER A 52 -30.59 -17.71 14.98
CA SER A 52 -29.80 -18.40 13.95
C SER A 52 -29.69 -17.57 12.68
N TRP A 53 -30.79 -16.97 12.24
CA TRP A 53 -30.83 -16.12 11.06
C TRP A 53 -29.95 -14.87 11.22
N ILE A 54 -30.01 -14.18 12.36
CA ILE A 54 -29.15 -13.02 12.65
C ILE A 54 -27.68 -13.42 12.58
N LYS A 55 -27.32 -14.60 13.08
CA LYS A 55 -25.94 -15.09 13.06
C LYS A 55 -25.47 -15.35 11.62
N GLU A 56 -26.28 -16.02 10.82
CA GLU A 56 -25.97 -16.29 9.40
C GLU A 56 -25.88 -14.99 8.61
N GLU A 57 -26.82 -14.08 8.81
CA GLU A 57 -26.88 -12.80 8.10
C GLU A 57 -25.67 -11.93 8.44
N ARG A 58 -25.26 -11.87 9.72
CA ARG A 58 -24.03 -11.19 10.13
C ARG A 58 -22.80 -11.78 9.43
N GLN A 59 -22.72 -13.10 9.32
CA GLN A 59 -21.60 -13.75 8.65
C GLN A 59 -21.58 -13.45 7.14
N ARG A 60 -22.76 -13.43 6.51
CA ARG A 60 -22.93 -13.05 5.10
C ARG A 60 -22.44 -11.63 4.86
N ILE A 61 -22.93 -10.66 5.65
CA ILE A 61 -22.55 -9.25 5.55
C ILE A 61 -21.03 -9.08 5.68
N LEU A 62 -20.41 -9.72 6.69
CA LEU A 62 -18.96 -9.64 6.89
C LEU A 62 -18.19 -10.16 5.67
N SER A 63 -18.60 -11.30 5.12
CA SER A 63 -17.97 -11.89 3.94
C SER A 63 -18.11 -11.00 2.71
N GLU A 64 -19.29 -10.41 2.50
CA GLU A 64 -19.55 -9.49 1.39
C GLU A 64 -18.72 -8.22 1.50
N THR A 65 -18.70 -7.59 2.68
CA THR A 65 -17.88 -6.39 2.93
C THR A 65 -16.40 -6.67 2.73
N GLN A 66 -15.91 -7.85 3.14
CA GLN A 66 -14.50 -8.20 2.97
C GLN A 66 -14.13 -8.45 1.49
N ALA A 67 -15.04 -9.05 0.72
CA ALA A 67 -14.87 -9.21 -0.72
C ALA A 67 -14.88 -7.85 -1.43
N GLU A 68 -15.82 -6.97 -1.07
CA GLU A 68 -15.93 -5.62 -1.66
C GLU A 68 -14.70 -4.76 -1.33
N ALA A 69 -14.23 -4.76 -0.08
CA ALA A 69 -13.01 -4.08 0.31
C ALA A 69 -11.79 -4.58 -0.48
N SER A 70 -11.70 -5.90 -0.69
CA SER A 70 -10.63 -6.50 -1.50
C SER A 70 -10.72 -6.06 -2.97
N SER A 71 -11.94 -5.97 -3.53
CA SER A 71 -12.17 -5.47 -4.88
C SER A 71 -11.75 -4.00 -5.01
N ILE A 72 -12.13 -3.14 -4.07
CA ILE A 72 -11.78 -1.71 -4.07
C ILE A 72 -10.26 -1.53 -4.05
N ILE A 73 -9.54 -2.29 -3.22
CA ILE A 73 -8.07 -2.22 -3.16
C ILE A 73 -7.45 -2.65 -4.49
N ASN A 74 -7.90 -3.77 -5.06
CA ASN A 74 -7.39 -4.24 -6.34
C ASN A 74 -7.65 -3.23 -7.48
N ASP A 75 -8.85 -2.65 -7.54
CA ASP A 75 -9.19 -1.62 -8.53
C ASP A 75 -8.34 -0.36 -8.36
N ALA A 76 -8.07 0.06 -7.12
CA ALA A 76 -7.20 1.19 -6.83
C ALA A 76 -5.75 0.91 -7.25
N MET A 77 -5.23 -0.28 -6.97
CA MET A 77 -3.90 -0.71 -7.40
C MET A 77 -3.79 -0.73 -8.92
N HIS A 78 -4.78 -1.30 -9.61
CA HIS A 78 -4.77 -1.35 -11.07
C HIS A 78 -4.84 0.04 -11.69
N ARG A 79 -5.65 0.95 -11.14
CA ARG A 79 -5.67 2.36 -11.57
C ARG A 79 -4.36 3.07 -11.30
N GLN A 80 -3.70 2.80 -10.17
CA GLN A 80 -2.39 3.38 -9.87
C GLN A 80 -1.34 2.93 -10.88
N GLU A 81 -1.36 1.66 -11.27
CA GLU A 81 -0.44 1.11 -12.27
C GLU A 81 -0.64 1.78 -13.64
N LEU A 82 -1.90 1.92 -14.08
CA LEU A 82 -2.25 2.66 -15.30
C LEU A 82 -1.86 4.14 -15.23
N LEU A 83 -2.06 4.79 -14.07
CA LEU A 83 -1.69 6.18 -13.87
C LEU A 83 -0.17 6.41 -13.94
N ILE A 84 0.66 5.44 -13.52
CA ILE A 84 2.12 5.55 -13.58
C ILE A 84 2.61 5.45 -15.03
N ASP A 85 2.03 4.55 -15.82
CA ASP A 85 2.42 4.34 -17.21
C ASP A 85 2.01 5.52 -18.12
N ASP A 86 0.90 6.19 -17.78
CA ASP A 86 0.30 7.22 -18.64
C ASP A 86 0.70 8.66 -18.25
N HIS A 87 1.39 8.87 -17.12
CA HIS A 87 1.61 10.23 -16.64
C HIS A 87 2.65 10.99 -17.47
N GLU A 88 2.27 12.20 -17.90
CA GLU A 88 3.14 13.25 -18.42
C GLU A 88 4.43 13.44 -17.61
N LEU A 89 4.43 13.08 -16.32
CA LEU A 89 5.61 13.09 -15.46
C LEU A 89 6.73 12.18 -15.96
N VAL A 90 6.42 10.96 -16.42
CA VAL A 90 7.44 10.04 -16.98
C VAL A 90 7.96 10.60 -18.30
N LYS A 91 7.07 11.07 -19.18
CA LYS A 91 7.45 11.72 -20.45
C LYS A 91 8.31 12.96 -20.24
N LEU A 92 7.98 13.78 -19.24
CA LEU A 92 8.72 14.97 -18.84
C LEU A 92 10.09 14.60 -18.25
N ALA A 93 10.14 13.56 -17.41
CA ALA A 93 11.39 13.04 -16.86
C ALA A 93 12.32 12.52 -17.97
N GLU A 94 11.77 11.76 -18.93
CA GLU A 94 12.53 11.32 -20.10
C GLU A 94 13.00 12.48 -20.98
N GLN A 95 12.15 13.49 -21.20
CA GLN A 95 12.53 14.68 -21.97
C GLN A 95 13.68 15.41 -21.27
N HIS A 96 13.57 15.63 -19.96
CA HIS A 96 14.60 16.29 -19.18
C HIS A 96 15.90 15.47 -19.15
N ALA A 97 15.82 14.15 -19.08
CA ALA A 97 16.98 13.27 -19.21
C ALA A 97 17.66 13.42 -20.57
N ARG A 98 16.89 13.45 -21.67
CA ARG A 98 17.42 13.71 -23.02
C ARG A 98 18.10 15.08 -23.13
N GLU A 99 17.52 16.12 -22.54
CA GLU A 99 18.11 17.46 -22.52
C GLU A 99 19.44 17.50 -21.75
N ILE A 100 19.52 16.80 -20.60
CA ILE A 100 20.76 16.67 -19.83
C ILE A 100 21.83 15.94 -20.65
N GLU A 101 21.47 14.85 -21.32
CA GLU A 101 22.41 14.10 -22.16
C GLU A 101 22.92 14.93 -23.33
N GLU A 102 22.04 15.67 -24.03
CA GLU A 102 22.46 16.56 -25.10
C GLU A 102 23.43 17.64 -24.60
N LYS A 103 23.10 18.26 -23.46
CA LYS A 103 23.96 19.28 -22.86
C LYS A 103 25.33 18.71 -22.48
N ALA A 104 25.35 17.54 -21.85
CA ALA A 104 26.59 16.85 -21.50
C ALA A 104 27.43 16.52 -22.75
N ARG A 105 26.81 16.05 -23.83
CA ARG A 105 27.49 15.78 -25.11
C ARG A 105 28.05 17.05 -25.75
N ARG A 106 27.30 18.16 -25.75
CA ARG A 106 27.78 19.44 -26.28
C ARG A 106 28.97 19.96 -25.49
N THR A 107 28.87 19.98 -24.16
CA THR A 107 29.99 20.40 -23.29
C THR A 107 31.21 19.50 -23.48
N ALA A 108 31.04 18.18 -23.58
CA ALA A 108 32.15 17.27 -23.85
C ALA A 108 32.82 17.55 -25.20
N PHE A 109 32.05 17.88 -26.22
CA PHE A 109 32.58 18.26 -27.53
C PHE A 109 33.35 19.59 -27.47
N GLU A 110 32.81 20.60 -26.80
CA GLU A 110 33.46 21.91 -26.61
C GLU A 110 34.79 21.75 -25.86
N VAL A 111 34.81 21.06 -24.73
CA VAL A 111 36.03 20.80 -23.95
C VAL A 111 37.08 20.07 -24.80
N LYS A 112 36.66 19.07 -25.58
CA LYS A 112 37.58 18.35 -26.49
C LYS A 112 38.17 19.29 -27.53
N LYS A 113 37.34 20.13 -28.15
CA LYS A 113 37.78 21.10 -29.16
C LYS A 113 38.77 22.10 -28.57
N GLU A 114 38.44 22.71 -27.43
CA GLU A 114 39.31 23.64 -26.72
C GLU A 114 40.64 23.01 -26.33
N THR A 115 40.62 21.75 -25.88
CA THR A 115 41.84 21.01 -25.53
C THR A 115 42.74 20.78 -26.75
N ILE A 116 42.16 20.45 -27.91
CA ILE A 116 42.93 20.28 -29.16
C ILE A 116 43.56 21.60 -29.57
N GLU A 117 42.79 22.70 -29.55
CA GLU A 117 43.30 24.04 -29.86
C GLU A 117 44.41 24.48 -28.90
N TYR A 118 44.30 24.14 -27.62
CA TYR A 118 45.33 24.41 -26.63
C TYR A 118 46.61 23.61 -26.91
N CYS A 119 46.48 22.31 -27.22
CA CYS A 119 47.61 21.44 -27.56
C CYS A 119 48.35 21.95 -28.80
N ASP A 120 47.61 22.36 -29.84
CA ASP A 120 48.18 22.90 -31.07
C ASP A 120 48.98 24.19 -30.80
N LYS A 121 48.43 25.12 -30.02
CA LYS A 121 49.14 26.34 -29.58
C LYS A 121 50.38 26.03 -28.72
N LEU A 122 50.34 24.98 -27.91
CA LEU A 122 51.48 24.55 -27.11
C LEU A 122 52.58 23.97 -28.00
N PHE A 123 52.22 23.11 -28.95
CA PHE A 123 53.15 22.53 -29.91
C PHE A 123 53.76 23.59 -30.83
N GLY A 124 52.96 24.54 -31.34
CA GLY A 124 53.46 25.66 -32.14
C GLY A 124 54.52 26.48 -31.41
N ARG A 125 54.25 26.90 -30.15
CA ARG A 125 55.23 27.63 -29.34
C ARG A 125 56.49 26.82 -29.04
N THR A 126 56.34 25.53 -28.82
CA THR A 126 57.48 24.64 -28.58
C THR A 126 58.34 24.49 -29.84
N HIS A 127 57.70 24.37 -31.00
CA HIS A 127 58.37 24.30 -32.29
C HIS A 127 59.15 25.58 -32.61
N GLU A 128 58.52 26.75 -32.48
CA GLU A 128 59.16 28.06 -32.66
C GLU A 128 60.39 28.23 -31.75
N GLY A 129 60.28 27.82 -30.48
CA GLY A 129 61.39 27.86 -29.53
C GLY A 129 62.56 26.96 -29.94
N LEU A 130 62.27 25.74 -30.40
CA LEU A 130 63.29 24.80 -30.89
C LEU A 130 63.96 25.30 -32.17
N GLU A 131 63.21 25.88 -33.12
CA GLU A 131 63.79 26.48 -34.32
C GLU A 131 64.73 27.64 -33.98
N SER A 132 64.34 28.50 -33.03
CA SER A 132 65.19 29.58 -32.55
C SER A 132 66.49 29.06 -31.92
N MET A 133 66.41 28.03 -31.07
CA MET A 133 67.60 27.39 -30.48
C MET A 133 68.51 26.75 -31.53
N LEU A 134 67.92 26.05 -32.51
CA LEU A 134 68.69 25.46 -33.62
C LEU A 134 69.41 26.53 -34.43
N LYS A 135 68.74 27.64 -34.72
CA LYS A 135 69.33 28.77 -35.44
C LYS A 135 70.52 29.35 -34.68
N GLN A 136 70.39 29.60 -33.38
CA GLN A 136 71.49 30.06 -32.53
C GLN A 136 72.66 29.06 -32.51
N LEU A 137 72.38 27.76 -32.47
CA LEU A 137 73.42 26.73 -32.49
C LEU A 137 74.17 26.69 -33.83
N MET A 138 73.47 26.89 -34.95
CA MET A 138 74.08 27.00 -36.27
C MET A 138 74.96 28.25 -36.38
N GLU A 139 74.48 29.41 -35.92
CA GLU A 139 75.24 30.67 -35.87
C GLU A 139 76.51 30.50 -35.02
N ASN A 140 76.40 29.96 -33.82
CA ASN A 140 77.54 29.69 -32.94
C ASN A 140 78.56 28.72 -33.57
N ARG A 141 78.09 27.70 -34.30
CA ARG A 141 78.96 26.74 -34.99
C ARG A 141 79.69 27.38 -36.17
N GLU A 142 79.04 28.27 -36.91
CA GLU A 142 79.69 29.02 -37.98
C GLU A 142 80.77 29.97 -37.45
N GLU A 143 80.52 30.63 -36.32
CA GLU A 143 81.52 31.49 -35.68
C GLU A 143 82.76 30.70 -35.26
N LEU A 144 82.58 29.52 -34.65
CA LEU A 144 83.68 28.64 -34.29
C LEU A 144 84.50 28.16 -35.49
N ASN A 145 83.88 27.94 -36.64
CA ASN A 145 84.58 27.53 -37.87
C ASN A 145 85.31 28.70 -38.57
N LYS A 146 85.00 29.95 -38.21
CA LYS A 146 85.66 31.16 -38.74
C LYS A 146 86.85 31.62 -37.87
N MET A 147 87.00 31.05 -36.67
CA MET A 147 88.18 31.19 -35.80
C MET A 147 89.26 30.18 -36.16
#